data_AF-A0A938DX73-F1
#
_entry.id   AF-A0A938DX73-F1
#
_cell.length_a   1.000
_cell.length_b   1.000
_cell.length_c   1.000
_cell.angle_alpha   90.00
_cell.angle_beta   90.00
_cell.angle_gamma   90.00
#
_symmetry.space_group_name_H-M   'P 1'
#
loop_
_entity.id
_entity.type
_entity.pdbx_description
1 polymer ?
#
loop_
_entity_poly.entity_id
_entity_poly.type
_entity_poly.pdbx_seq_one_letter_code
_entity_poly.pdbx_strand_id
1 'polypeptide(L)'
;MLIFDGECGFCRRSAEWGRRHVDPSMPMQAWQESDLEALGLTPEQCSEAVQWVEAPGRYHSGGAAICAALRTGGWHWRTVGVIGDAPGIRGLTESIYRWVARNRHRF
;
A
#
# COMPACT_ATOMS: atom_id res chain seq x y z
N MET A 1 -5.66 2.68 7.12
CA MET A 1 -4.32 2.48 7.71
C MET A 1 -3.51 1.59 6.78
N LEU A 2 -2.29 2.02 6.47
CA LEU A 2 -1.36 1.31 5.60
C LEU A 2 -0.59 0.27 6.42
N ILE A 3 -0.80 -1.01 6.13
CA ILE A 3 -0.03 -2.13 6.67
C ILE A 3 1.01 -2.53 5.63
N PHE A 4 2.28 -2.53 6.02
CA PHE A 4 3.40 -2.84 5.13
C PHE A 4 4.41 -3.77 5.79
N ASP A 5 5.29 -4.35 4.98
CA ASP A 5 6.40 -5.19 5.45
C ASP A 5 7.55 -4.35 6.01
N GLY A 6 7.72 -4.40 7.35
CA GLY A 6 8.73 -3.65 8.07
C GLY A 6 10.17 -4.14 7.83
N GLU A 7 10.33 -5.40 7.45
CA GLU A 7 11.64 -6.01 7.12
C GLU A 7 12.04 -5.74 5.67
N CYS A 8 11.11 -5.35 4.81
CA CYS A 8 11.40 -4.96 3.44
C CYS A 8 11.80 -3.48 3.36
N GLY A 9 13.10 -3.22 3.14
CA GLY A 9 13.63 -1.86 2.99
C GLY A 9 12.97 -1.05 1.86
N PHE A 10 12.54 -1.72 0.79
CA PHE A 10 11.75 -1.10 -0.27
C PHE A 10 10.37 -0.65 0.23
N CYS A 11 9.59 -1.56 0.82
CA CYS A 11 8.24 -1.25 1.33
C CYS A 11 8.27 -0.11 2.35
N ARG A 12 9.25 -0.15 3.28
CA ARG A 12 9.46 0.92 4.26
C ARG A 12 9.75 2.27 3.60
N ARG A 13 10.66 2.33 2.62
CA ARG A 13 10.98 3.57 1.89
C ARG A 13 9.76 4.10 1.13
N SER A 14 8.98 3.23 0.48
CA SER A 14 7.77 3.63 -0.24
C SER A 14 6.67 4.15 0.70
N ALA A 15 6.44 3.50 1.83
CA ALA A 15 5.49 3.95 2.85
C ALA A 15 5.89 5.33 3.42
N GLU A 16 7.17 5.50 3.76
CA GLU A 16 7.73 6.77 4.24
C GLU A 16 7.64 7.89 3.19
N TRP A 17 7.89 7.57 1.93
CA TRP A 17 7.73 8.51 0.83
C TRP A 17 6.26 8.93 0.69
N GLY A 18 5.33 7.98 0.76
CA GLY A 18 3.89 8.26 0.77
C GLY A 18 3.50 9.18 1.92
N ARG A 19 3.94 8.88 3.15
CA ARG A 19 3.69 9.75 4.30
C ARG A 19 4.26 11.16 4.10
N ARG A 20 5.48 11.30 3.58
CA ARG A 20 6.08 12.62 3.37
C ARG A 20 5.42 13.46 2.28
N HIS A 21 5.04 12.82 1.18
CA HIS A 21 4.65 13.54 -0.04
C HIS A 21 3.15 13.57 -0.28
N VAL A 22 2.41 12.57 0.18
CA VAL A 22 0.97 12.38 -0.06
C VAL A 22 0.15 12.93 1.10
N ASP A 23 0.39 12.38 2.28
CA ASP A 23 -0.36 12.68 3.49
C ASP A 23 0.51 12.43 4.73
N PRO A 24 1.01 13.49 5.38
CA PRO A 24 1.80 13.37 6.61
C PRO A 24 1.06 12.72 7.78
N SER A 25 -0.28 12.76 7.75
CA SER A 25 -1.15 12.15 8.76
C SER A 25 -1.55 10.72 8.42
N MET A 26 -1.06 10.16 7.31
CA MET A 26 -1.40 8.81 6.87
C MET A 26 -1.03 7.78 7.95
N PRO A 27 -2.02 7.07 8.52
CA PRO A 27 -1.74 6.04 9.52
C PRO A 27 -1.04 4.86 8.85
N MET A 28 0.12 4.48 9.36
CA MET A 28 0.92 3.36 8.84
C MET A 28 1.50 2.52 9.97
N GLN A 29 1.55 1.21 9.77
CA GLN A 29 2.08 0.27 10.76
C GLN A 29 2.74 -0.92 10.06
N ALA A 30 3.85 -1.41 10.62
CA ALA A 30 4.47 -2.64 10.16
C ALA A 30 3.58 -3.83 10.54
N TRP A 31 3.39 -4.79 9.63
CA TRP A 31 2.56 -5.96 9.93
C TRP A 31 3.12 -6.80 11.08
N GLN A 32 4.45 -6.79 11.26
CA GLN A 32 5.15 -7.44 12.38
C GLN A 32 4.74 -6.92 13.75
N GLU A 33 4.29 -5.66 13.82
CA GLU A 33 3.83 -4.99 15.05
C GLU A 33 2.30 -4.89 15.10
N SER A 34 1.60 -5.49 14.15
CA SER A 34 0.14 -5.40 14.00
C SER A 34 -0.54 -6.70 14.37
N ASP A 35 -1.72 -6.62 14.98
CA ASP A 35 -2.60 -7.77 15.16
C ASP A 35 -3.32 -8.09 13.84
N LEU A 36 -2.70 -8.95 13.04
CA LEU A 36 -3.21 -9.33 11.72
C LEU A 36 -4.56 -10.03 11.78
N GLU A 37 -4.78 -10.85 12.82
CA GLU A 37 -6.02 -11.60 13.00
C GLU A 37 -7.19 -10.63 13.27
N ALA A 38 -6.97 -9.62 14.12
CA ALA A 38 -7.95 -8.55 14.36
C ALA A 38 -8.25 -7.71 13.11
N LEU A 39 -7.31 -7.62 12.17
CA LEU A 39 -7.48 -6.90 10.90
C LEU A 39 -8.08 -7.77 9.78
N GLY A 40 -8.15 -9.09 9.98
CA GLY A 40 -8.58 -10.07 8.97
C GLY A 40 -7.55 -10.30 7.86
N LEU A 41 -6.26 -10.12 8.18
CA LEU A 41 -5.13 -10.28 7.27
C LEU A 41 -4.27 -11.48 7.67
N THR A 42 -3.48 -12.01 6.74
CA THR A 42 -2.46 -13.03 7.04
C THR A 42 -1.05 -12.52 6.75
N PRO A 43 -0.01 -13.07 7.42
CA PRO A 43 1.38 -12.72 7.15
C PRO A 43 1.75 -12.88 5.68
N GLU A 44 1.27 -13.93 5.03
CA GLU A 44 1.52 -14.21 3.61
C GLU A 44 0.99 -13.07 2.74
N GLN A 45 -0.24 -12.61 2.98
CA GLN A 45 -0.83 -11.49 2.25
C GLN A 45 -0.03 -10.19 2.43
N CYS A 46 0.44 -9.92 3.64
CA CYS A 46 1.28 -8.75 3.95
C CYS A 46 2.69 -8.86 3.36
N SER A 47 3.21 -10.08 3.22
CA SER A 47 4.52 -10.37 2.62
C SER A 47 4.53 -10.27 1.10
N GLU A 48 3.38 -10.55 0.47
CA GLU A 48 3.17 -10.48 -0.97
C GLU A 48 2.85 -9.05 -1.40
N ALA A 49 1.97 -8.39 -0.65
CA ALA A 49 1.51 -7.05 -0.96
C ALA A 49 1.28 -6.12 0.24
N VAL A 50 1.53 -4.83 0.02
CA VAL A 50 1.10 -3.78 0.93
C VAL A 50 -0.43 -3.77 1.03
N GLN A 51 -0.96 -3.57 2.23
CA GLN A 51 -2.39 -3.62 2.51
C GLN A 51 -2.86 -2.26 3.01
N TRP A 52 -4.02 -1.80 2.54
CA TRP A 52 -4.71 -0.64 3.06
C TRP A 52 -5.98 -1.09 3.76
N VAL A 53 -6.01 -0.98 5.09
CA VAL A 53 -7.15 -1.39 5.91
C VAL A 53 -8.06 -0.18 6.16
N GLU A 54 -9.31 -0.25 5.72
CA GLU A 54 -10.34 0.74 6.03
C GLU A 54 -11.10 0.37 7.31
N ALA A 55 -11.37 -0.92 7.49
CA ALA A 55 -12.00 -1.51 8.67
C ALA A 55 -11.57 -2.99 8.79
N PRO A 56 -11.73 -3.63 9.96
CA PRO A 56 -11.52 -5.07 10.09
C PRO A 56 -12.26 -5.86 9.01
N GLY A 57 -11.53 -6.68 8.24
CA GLY A 57 -12.09 -7.45 7.12
C GLY A 57 -12.39 -6.66 5.84
N ARG A 58 -12.17 -5.34 5.82
CA ARG A 58 -12.28 -4.49 4.63
C ARG A 58 -10.94 -3.83 4.32
N TYR A 59 -10.21 -4.45 3.42
CA TYR A 59 -8.88 -4.01 3.01
C TYR A 59 -8.68 -4.08 1.48
N HIS A 60 -7.73 -3.29 1.00
CA HIS A 60 -7.24 -3.30 -0.37
C HIS A 60 -5.79 -3.78 -0.38
N SER A 61 -5.37 -4.48 -1.43
CA SER A 61 -4.01 -5.02 -1.57
C SER A 61 -3.27 -4.40 -2.76
N GLY A 62 -1.94 -4.31 -2.65
CA GLY A 62 -1.03 -3.94 -3.73
C GLY A 62 -1.34 -2.58 -4.37
N GLY A 63 -1.57 -2.57 -5.68
CA GLY A 63 -1.89 -1.34 -6.42
C GLY A 63 -3.15 -0.63 -5.91
N ALA A 64 -4.17 -1.40 -5.50
CA ALA A 64 -5.40 -0.84 -4.94
C ALA A 64 -5.15 -0.20 -3.56
N ALA A 65 -4.27 -0.80 -2.75
CA ALA A 65 -3.86 -0.23 -1.46
C ALA A 65 -3.15 1.12 -1.66
N ILE A 66 -2.27 1.21 -2.66
CA ILE A 66 -1.57 2.45 -3.00
C ILE A 66 -2.58 3.51 -3.47
N CYS A 67 -3.52 3.16 -4.36
CA CYS A 67 -4.54 4.11 -4.81
C CYS A 67 -5.45 4.58 -3.66
N ALA A 68 -5.78 3.70 -2.71
CA ALA A 68 -6.51 4.08 -1.50
C ALA A 68 -5.71 5.03 -0.60
N ALA A 69 -4.42 4.77 -0.40
CA ALA A 69 -3.50 5.66 0.32
C ALA A 69 -3.38 7.03 -0.37
N LEU A 70 -3.24 7.07 -1.70
CA LEU A 70 -3.19 8.33 -2.46
C LEU A 70 -4.47 9.17 -2.33
N ARG A 71 -5.62 8.53 -2.14
CA ARG A 71 -6.90 9.21 -1.94
C ARG A 71 -7.03 9.91 -0.58
N THR A 72 -6.18 9.62 0.41
CA THR A 72 -6.18 10.36 1.68
C THR A 72 -5.44 11.69 1.61
N GLY A 73 -4.56 11.85 0.61
CA GLY A 73 -3.84 13.10 0.36
C GLY A 73 -4.69 14.22 -0.23
N GLY A 74 -4.03 15.35 -0.49
CA GLY A 74 -4.64 16.52 -1.11
C GLY A 74 -5.23 16.26 -2.51
N TRP A 75 -5.95 17.25 -3.06
CA TRP A 75 -6.74 17.10 -4.30
C TRP A 75 -5.94 16.55 -5.50
N HIS A 76 -4.65 16.89 -5.60
CA HIS A 76 -3.73 16.42 -6.64
C HIS A 76 -3.47 14.90 -6.52
N TRP A 77 -3.15 14.40 -5.33
CA TRP A 77 -2.95 12.97 -5.08
C TRP A 77 -4.24 12.16 -5.18
N ARG A 78 -5.36 12.74 -4.72
CA ARG A 78 -6.67 12.13 -4.86
C ARG A 78 -7.01 11.87 -6.34
N THR A 79 -6.67 12.81 -7.22
CA THR A 79 -6.86 12.65 -8.67
C THR A 79 -5.99 11.52 -9.22
N VAL A 80 -4.72 11.44 -8.81
CA VAL A 80 -3.82 10.33 -9.20
C VAL A 80 -4.36 8.98 -8.71
N GLY A 81 -4.84 8.90 -7.46
CA GLY A 81 -5.42 7.67 -6.91
C GLY A 81 -6.67 7.22 -7.67
N VAL A 82 -7.54 8.15 -8.07
CA VAL A 82 -8.75 7.85 -8.87
C VAL A 82 -8.39 7.41 -10.29
N ILE A 83 -7.40 8.04 -10.92
CA ILE A 83 -6.92 7.65 -12.26
C ILE A 83 -6.22 6.28 -12.20
N GLY A 84 -5.43 6.03 -11.16
CA GLY A 84 -4.71 4.76 -10.98
C GLY A 84 -5.63 3.55 -10.72
N ASP A 85 -6.80 3.80 -10.13
CA ASP A 85 -7.85 2.78 -9.90
C ASP A 85 -8.80 2.62 -11.10
N ALA A 86 -8.64 3.44 -12.15
CA ALA A 86 -9.42 3.32 -13.36
C ALA A 86 -9.14 1.97 -14.06
N PRO A 87 -10.17 1.29 -14.59
CA PRO A 87 -10.07 -0.08 -15.09
C PRO A 87 -9.04 -0.27 -16.21
N GLY A 88 -8.70 0.78 -16.97
CA GLY A 88 -7.66 0.75 -18.01
C GLY A 88 -6.21 0.87 -17.49
N ILE A 89 -6.02 1.40 -16.27
CA ILE A 89 -4.68 1.69 -15.69
C ILE A 89 -4.36 0.69 -14.58
N ARG A 90 -5.37 0.06 -13.97
CA ARG A 90 -5.20 -0.95 -12.91
C ARG A 90 -4.22 -2.08 -13.30
N GLY A 91 -4.25 -2.53 -14.55
CA GLY A 91 -3.29 -3.53 -15.06
C GLY A 91 -1.85 -3.00 -15.16
N LEU A 92 -1.67 -1.70 -15.44
CA LEU A 92 -0.36 -1.05 -15.43
C LEU A 92 0.14 -0.87 -14.00
N THR A 93 -0.74 -0.45 -13.07
CA THR A 93 -0.43 -0.33 -11.64
C THR A 93 0.00 -1.67 -11.05
N GLU A 94 -0.71 -2.75 -11.36
CA GLU A 94 -0.33 -4.11 -10.97
C GLU A 94 0.96 -4.58 -11.65
N SER A 95 1.22 -4.21 -12.91
CA SER A 95 2.44 -4.59 -13.63
C SER A 95 3.67 -3.88 -13.07
N ILE A 96 3.56 -2.59 -12.78
CA ILE A 96 4.59 -1.80 -12.10
C ILE A 96 4.82 -2.35 -10.70
N TYR A 97 3.74 -2.62 -9.95
CA TYR A 97 3.83 -3.23 -8.63
C TYR A 97 4.54 -4.60 -8.68
N ARG A 98 4.20 -5.44 -9.66
CA ARG A 98 4.79 -6.78 -9.84
C ARG A 98 6.25 -6.72 -10.29
N TRP A 99 6.63 -5.71 -11.07
CA TRP A 99 8.02 -5.45 -11.44
C TRP A 99 8.84 -5.02 -10.22
N VAL A 100 8.30 -4.09 -9.43
CA VAL A 100 8.87 -3.65 -8.15
C VAL A 100 9.00 -4.80 -7.16
N ALA A 101 7.94 -5.60 -6.99
CA ALA A 101 7.94 -6.77 -6.11
C ALA A 101 8.95 -7.84 -6.56
N ARG A 102 9.10 -8.06 -7.87
CA ARG A 102 10.17 -8.92 -8.42
C ARG A 102 11.57 -8.36 -8.19
N ASN A 103 11.72 -7.04 -8.13
CA ASN A 103 13.00 -6.38 -7.90
C ASN A 103 13.28 -6.12 -6.41
N ARG A 104 12.40 -6.54 -5.48
CA ARG A 104 12.54 -6.36 -4.01
C ARG A 104 13.78 -7.02 -3.43
N HIS A 105 14.31 -8.06 -4.09
CA HIS A 105 15.52 -8.77 -3.67
C HIS A 105 16.83 -8.15 -4.22
N ARG A 106 16.75 -7.11 -5.06
CA ARG A 106 17.92 -6.42 -5.64
C ARG A 106 18.19 -5.03 -5.03
N PHE A 107 17.37 -4.57 -4.07
CA PHE A 107 17.43 -3.23 -3.48
C PHE A 107 17.68 -3.23 -1.97
#